data_AF-A0A482WAS3-F1
#
_entry.id   AF-A0A482WAS3-F1
#
_cell.length_a   1.000
_cell.length_b   1.000
_cell.length_c   1.000
_cell.angle_alpha   90.00
_cell.angle_beta   90.00
_cell.angle_gamma   90.00
#
_symmetry.space_group_name_H-M   'P 1'
#
loop_
_entity.id
_entity.type
_entity.pdbx_description
1 polymer ?
#
loop_
_entity_poly.entity_id
_entity_poly.type
_entity_poly.pdbx_seq_one_letter_code
_entity_poly.pdbx_strand_id
1 'polypeptide(L)'
;PCFQNGVKLENEERFYFVETGSIDEKKTTDIPKKKTPKVVEDVRGLMEAVPSNSIRKLSQQIHLSYGISHTILKKDLEMFSSKVQVYHKILLRDFALRINYFLHNINDDVLDITFFTDEAWFPLEGYVNSKDGRQKIRMCY
;
A
#
# COMPACT_ATOMS: atom_id res chain seq x y z
N PRO A 1 27.96 48.81 -13.24
CA PRO A 1 26.83 48.17 -12.52
C PRO A 1 26.57 46.77 -13.11
N CYS A 2 26.75 45.64 -12.44
CA CYS A 2 26.40 45.32 -11.05
C CYS A 2 27.19 44.09 -10.57
N PHE A 3 27.59 44.17 -9.30
CA PHE A 3 27.88 43.13 -8.30
C PHE A 3 28.79 41.92 -8.62
N GLN A 4 29.91 41.95 -7.91
CA GLN A 4 30.77 40.84 -7.50
C GLN A 4 29.98 39.68 -6.89
N ASN A 5 30.41 38.45 -7.16
CA ASN A 5 30.38 37.35 -6.19
C ASN A 5 31.65 36.53 -6.40
N GLY A 6 32.70 36.92 -5.69
CA GLY A 6 33.93 36.14 -5.60
C GLY A 6 33.73 34.97 -4.66
N VAL A 7 33.56 33.77 -5.21
CA VAL A 7 33.83 32.53 -4.49
C VAL A 7 35.28 32.18 -4.79
N LYS A 8 36.16 32.28 -3.79
CA LYS A 8 37.51 31.74 -3.88
C LYS A 8 37.35 30.21 -3.93
N LEU A 9 37.41 29.64 -5.12
CA LEU A 9 37.54 28.19 -5.29
C LEU A 9 38.90 27.79 -4.74
N GLU A 10 38.91 26.86 -3.79
CA GLU A 10 40.13 26.31 -3.22
C GLU A 10 40.98 25.70 -4.36
N ASN A 11 42.30 25.85 -4.27
CA ASN A 11 43.22 25.68 -5.41
C ASN A 11 43.15 24.29 -6.10
N GLU A 12 42.60 23.28 -5.43
CA GLU A 12 42.41 21.92 -5.97
C GLU A 12 41.26 21.83 -6.98
N GLU A 13 40.14 22.54 -6.74
CA GLU A 13 38.97 22.52 -7.64
C GLU A 13 39.28 23.22 -8.97
N ARG A 14 40.15 24.24 -8.92
CA ARG A 14 40.57 25.00 -10.10
C ARG A 14 41.45 24.19 -11.05
N PHE A 15 42.25 23.26 -10.51
CA PHE A 15 43.10 22.38 -11.31
C PHE A 15 42.27 21.36 -12.09
N TYR A 16 41.24 20.78 -11.45
CA TYR A 16 40.41 19.73 -12.05
C TYR A 16 39.55 20.22 -13.22
N PHE A 17 39.06 21.47 -13.16
CA PHE A 17 38.29 22.07 -14.24
C PHE A 17 39.11 22.28 -15.52
N VAL A 18 40.39 22.67 -15.39
CA VAL A 18 41.26 22.92 -16.54
C VAL A 18 41.63 21.62 -17.26
N GLU A 19 41.78 20.51 -16.54
CA GLU A 19 42.08 19.20 -17.14
C GLU A 19 40.84 18.50 -17.73
N THR A 20 39.68 18.63 -17.08
CA THR A 20 38.51 17.79 -17.40
C THR A 20 37.37 18.57 -18.08
N GLY A 21 37.38 19.91 -18.02
CA GLY A 21 36.37 20.79 -18.61
C GLY A 21 34.97 20.71 -17.98
N SER A 22 34.82 20.01 -16.85
CA SER A 22 33.53 19.74 -16.19
C SER A 22 33.60 20.12 -14.70
N ILE A 23 32.52 20.72 -14.21
CA ILE A 23 32.25 21.01 -12.78
C ILE A 23 31.29 19.94 -12.21
N ASP A 24 31.08 18.84 -12.92
CA ASP A 24 30.15 17.81 -12.47
C ASP A 24 30.72 17.08 -11.26
N GLU A 25 29.86 16.88 -10.25
CA GLU A 25 30.21 16.07 -9.09
C GLU A 25 30.66 14.67 -9.54
N LYS A 26 31.83 14.23 -9.05
CA LYS A 26 32.32 12.88 -9.32
C LYS A 26 31.27 11.86 -8.90
N LYS A 27 30.98 10.90 -9.80
CA LYS A 27 30.16 9.74 -9.47
C LYS A 27 30.74 9.07 -8.23
N THR A 28 29.98 9.08 -7.14
CA THR A 28 30.31 8.35 -5.93
C THR A 28 30.39 6.87 -6.27
N THR A 29 31.43 6.19 -5.78
CA THR A 29 31.61 4.75 -5.98
C THR A 29 30.37 4.00 -5.51
N ASP A 30 29.84 3.13 -6.38
CA ASP A 30 28.60 2.39 -6.13
C ASP A 30 28.74 1.55 -4.85
N ILE A 31 28.10 2.01 -3.77
CA ILE A 31 27.97 1.22 -2.53
C ILE A 31 27.16 -0.04 -2.88
N PRO A 32 27.67 -1.25 -2.58
CA PRO A 32 26.97 -2.48 -2.94
C PRO A 32 25.60 -2.53 -2.26
N LYS A 33 24.55 -2.55 -3.08
CA LYS A 33 23.17 -2.62 -2.61
C LYS A 33 22.91 -4.01 -2.05
N LYS A 34 22.50 -4.10 -0.78
CA LYS A 34 22.05 -5.37 -0.14
C LYS A 34 20.82 -6.00 -0.80
N LYS A 35 20.22 -5.32 -1.77
CA LYS A 35 19.09 -5.77 -2.57
C LYS A 35 19.62 -6.50 -3.81
N THR A 36 19.69 -7.83 -3.73
CA THR A 36 19.95 -8.72 -4.87
C THR A 36 18.63 -9.26 -5.43
N PRO A 37 18.56 -9.65 -6.71
CA PRO A 37 17.31 -10.19 -7.30
C PRO A 37 16.83 -11.45 -6.57
N LYS A 38 17.75 -12.29 -6.10
CA LYS A 38 17.43 -13.47 -5.29
C LYS A 38 16.64 -13.13 -4.02
N VAL A 39 17.06 -12.08 -3.32
CA VAL A 39 16.39 -11.61 -2.10
C VAL A 39 14.98 -11.09 -2.39
N VAL A 40 14.75 -10.49 -3.57
CA VAL A 40 13.41 -10.02 -3.96
C VAL A 40 12.46 -11.20 -4.16
N GLU A 41 12.92 -12.27 -4.79
CA GLU A 41 12.14 -13.51 -4.94
C GLU A 41 11.87 -14.20 -3.60
N ASP A 42 12.85 -14.21 -2.69
CA ASP A 42 12.65 -14.76 -1.34
C ASP A 42 11.56 -13.97 -0.57
N VAL A 43 11.56 -12.63 -0.70
CA VAL A 43 10.53 -11.75 -0.12
C VAL A 43 9.16 -12.04 -0.74
N ARG A 44 9.08 -12.23 -2.06
CA ARG A 44 7.85 -12.57 -2.77
C ARG A 44 7.27 -13.89 -2.27
N GLY A 45 8.08 -14.95 -2.24
CA GLY A 45 7.63 -16.27 -1.80
C GLY A 45 7.09 -16.27 -0.36
N LEU A 46 7.71 -15.49 0.53
CA LEU A 46 7.24 -15.36 1.92
C LEU A 46 5.90 -14.64 2.02
N MET A 47 5.67 -13.60 1.22
CA MET A 47 4.37 -12.91 1.23
C MET A 47 3.27 -13.67 0.51
N GLU A 48 3.59 -14.48 -0.49
CA GLU A 48 2.62 -15.38 -1.12
C GLU A 48 2.18 -16.50 -0.17
N ALA A 49 3.11 -17.04 0.63
CA ALA A 49 2.79 -18.06 1.62
C ALA A 49 1.95 -17.52 2.78
N VAL A 50 2.29 -16.32 3.28
CA VAL A 50 1.60 -15.70 4.43
C VAL A 50 1.44 -14.19 4.20
N PRO A 51 0.36 -13.76 3.52
CA PRO A 51 0.16 -12.35 3.15
C PRO A 51 -0.14 -11.44 4.36
N SER A 52 -0.49 -12.03 5.51
CA SER A 52 -0.74 -11.31 6.76
C SER A 52 0.53 -10.93 7.53
N ASN A 53 1.71 -11.28 7.04
CA ASN A 53 2.96 -10.96 7.72
C ASN A 53 3.24 -9.46 7.72
N SER A 54 3.63 -8.94 8.88
CA SER A 54 4.07 -7.54 8.97
C SER A 54 5.46 -7.40 8.37
N ILE A 55 5.77 -6.22 7.85
CA ILE A 55 7.10 -5.89 7.30
C ILE A 55 8.21 -6.14 8.33
N ARG A 56 7.93 -5.92 9.62
CA ARG A 56 8.87 -6.18 10.70
C ARG A 56 9.16 -7.67 10.88
N LYS A 57 8.13 -8.52 10.85
CA LYS A 57 8.30 -9.98 10.89
C LYS A 57 9.06 -10.47 9.66
N LEU A 58 8.71 -9.98 8.49
CA LEU A 58 9.40 -10.31 7.24
C LEU A 58 10.89 -9.91 7.30
N SER A 59 11.20 -8.71 7.81
CA SER A 59 12.59 -8.26 7.95
C SER A 59 13.41 -9.14 8.91
N GLN A 60 12.76 -9.70 9.95
CA GLN A 60 13.40 -10.61 10.89
C GLN A 60 13.66 -11.99 10.26
N GLN A 61 12.74 -12.48 9.43
CA GLN A 61 12.87 -13.77 8.74
C GLN A 61 13.98 -13.77 7.68
N ILE A 62 14.12 -12.66 6.93
CA ILE A 62 15.07 -12.54 5.81
C ILE A 62 16.37 -11.86 6.27
N HIS A 63 16.46 -11.46 7.54
CA HIS A 63 17.60 -10.72 8.11
C HIS A 63 17.96 -9.43 7.35
N LEU A 64 16.94 -8.71 6.88
CA LEU A 64 17.09 -7.42 6.21
C LEU A 64 16.73 -6.27 7.16
N SER A 65 17.16 -5.06 6.81
CA SER A 65 16.65 -3.89 7.50
C SER A 65 15.19 -3.63 7.10
N TYR A 66 14.39 -3.13 8.04
CA TYR A 66 12.99 -2.78 7.81
C TYR A 66 12.79 -1.88 6.59
N GLY A 67 13.64 -0.86 6.41
CA GLY A 67 13.55 0.08 5.30
C GLY A 67 13.79 -0.56 3.93
N ILE A 68 14.71 -1.53 3.84
CA ILE A 68 14.96 -2.28 2.60
C ILE A 68 13.76 -3.16 2.30
N SER A 69 13.26 -3.93 3.28
CA SER A 69 12.07 -4.78 3.12
C SER A 69 10.85 -3.97 2.67
N HIS A 70 10.61 -2.79 3.27
CA HIS A 70 9.53 -1.90 2.85
C HIS A 70 9.72 -1.39 1.41
N THR A 71 10.94 -1.04 1.03
CA THR A 71 11.24 -0.57 -0.33
C THR A 71 11.02 -1.67 -1.36
N ILE A 72 11.41 -2.91 -1.04
CA ILE A 72 11.19 -4.08 -1.90
C ILE A 72 9.69 -4.31 -2.12
N LEU A 73 8.93 -4.38 -1.03
CA LEU A 73 7.48 -4.61 -1.11
C LEU A 73 6.76 -3.52 -1.91
N LYS A 74 7.09 -2.24 -1.66
CA LYS A 74 6.36 -1.12 -2.26
C LYS A 74 6.81 -0.76 -3.67
N LYS A 75 8.11 -0.82 -3.97
CA LYS A 75 8.66 -0.37 -5.26
C LYS A 75 8.91 -1.49 -6.25
N ASP A 76 9.33 -2.67 -5.78
CA ASP A 76 9.70 -3.77 -6.68
C ASP A 76 8.53 -4.73 -6.92
N LEU A 77 7.78 -5.04 -5.85
CA LEU A 77 6.66 -5.96 -5.89
C LEU A 77 5.30 -5.27 -6.00
N GLU A 78 5.26 -3.93 -5.88
CA GLU A 78 4.03 -3.11 -5.90
C GLU A 78 2.93 -3.64 -4.97
N MET A 79 3.32 -4.24 -3.84
CA MET A 79 2.40 -4.77 -2.85
C MET A 79 1.97 -3.65 -1.90
N PHE A 80 0.65 -3.46 -1.80
CA PHE A 80 0.05 -2.51 -0.87
C PHE A 80 -0.64 -3.24 0.27
N SER A 81 -0.70 -2.59 1.43
CA SER A 81 -1.46 -3.13 2.55
C SER A 81 -2.94 -3.18 2.17
N SER A 82 -3.52 -4.38 2.21
CA SER A 82 -4.96 -4.56 2.05
C SER A 82 -5.71 -3.80 3.14
N LYS A 83 -6.86 -3.21 2.78
CA LYS A 83 -7.78 -2.66 3.77
C LYS A 83 -8.32 -3.80 4.64
N VAL A 84 -8.23 -3.64 5.96
CA VAL A 84 -8.85 -4.58 6.90
C VAL A 84 -10.36 -4.47 6.74
N GLN A 85 -10.98 -5.54 6.27
CA GLN A 85 -12.43 -5.67 6.19
C GLN A 85 -12.91 -6.57 7.33
N VAL A 86 -13.96 -6.14 8.01
CA VAL A 86 -14.61 -6.93 9.06
C VAL A 86 -15.79 -7.64 8.43
N TYR A 87 -15.82 -8.97 8.54
CA TYR A 87 -16.88 -9.79 7.97
C TYR A 87 -17.59 -10.57 9.07
N HIS A 88 -18.85 -10.89 8.83
CA HIS A 88 -19.57 -11.87 9.62
C HIS A 88 -19.00 -13.27 9.35
N LYS A 89 -18.70 -14.01 10.42
CA LYS A 89 -18.18 -15.37 10.32
C LYS A 89 -19.23 -16.29 9.69
N ILE A 90 -18.92 -16.86 8.54
CA ILE A 90 -19.77 -17.86 7.88
C ILE A 90 -19.46 -19.23 8.46
N LEU A 91 -20.49 -19.95 8.92
CA LEU A 91 -20.35 -21.33 9.39
C LEU A 91 -20.43 -22.29 8.19
N LEU A 92 -19.77 -23.45 8.31
CA LEU A 92 -19.70 -24.43 7.22
C LEU A 92 -21.10 -24.89 6.75
N ARG A 93 -22.05 -25.00 7.69
CA ARG A 93 -23.45 -25.33 7.43
C ARG A 93 -24.14 -24.29 6.55
N ASP A 94 -23.86 -23.01 6.77
CA ASP A 94 -24.55 -21.91 6.09
C ASP A 94 -24.03 -21.73 4.67
N PHE A 95 -22.78 -22.13 4.41
CA PHE A 95 -22.13 -21.91 3.13
C PHE A 95 -22.89 -22.53 1.97
N ALA A 96 -23.25 -23.82 2.09
CA ALA A 96 -24.01 -24.53 1.06
C ALA A 96 -25.40 -23.91 0.85
N LEU A 97 -26.09 -23.56 1.94
CA LEU A 97 -27.43 -22.97 1.87
C LEU A 97 -27.41 -21.60 1.18
N ARG A 98 -26.43 -20.74 1.49
CA ARG A 98 -26.31 -19.40 0.91
C ARG A 98 -25.99 -19.45 -0.58
N ILE A 99 -25.08 -20.33 -1.00
CA ILE A 99 -24.76 -20.51 -2.42
C ILE A 99 -25.98 -21.01 -3.18
N ASN A 100 -26.64 -22.04 -2.64
CA ASN A 100 -27.81 -22.62 -3.29
C ASN A 100 -28.94 -21.59 -3.41
N TYR A 101 -29.17 -20.80 -2.36
CA TYR A 101 -30.13 -19.71 -2.39
C TYR A 101 -29.78 -18.68 -3.47
N PHE A 102 -28.53 -18.24 -3.53
CA PHE A 102 -28.08 -17.24 -4.51
C PHE A 102 -28.24 -17.73 -5.94
N LEU A 103 -27.79 -18.95 -6.24
CA LEU A 103 -27.84 -19.53 -7.59
C LEU A 103 -29.25 -19.78 -8.12
N HIS A 104 -30.22 -20.05 -7.23
CA HIS A 104 -31.59 -20.38 -7.66
C HIS A 104 -32.58 -19.22 -7.56
N ASN A 105 -32.31 -18.22 -6.73
CA ASN A 105 -33.29 -17.14 -6.46
C ASN A 105 -32.86 -15.78 -7.02
N ILE A 106 -31.62 -15.62 -7.46
CA ILE A 106 -31.17 -14.38 -8.10
C ILE A 106 -31.19 -14.57 -9.61
N ASN A 107 -32.28 -14.13 -10.23
CA ASN A 107 -32.40 -13.92 -11.66
C ASN A 107 -32.47 -12.40 -11.93
N ASP A 108 -32.04 -11.96 -13.11
CA ASP A 108 -31.96 -10.53 -13.44
C ASP A 108 -33.33 -9.83 -13.30
N ASP A 109 -34.41 -10.49 -13.71
CA ASP A 109 -35.78 -9.96 -13.63
C ASP A 109 -36.31 -9.81 -12.19
N VAL A 110 -35.77 -10.59 -11.25
CA VAL A 110 -36.24 -10.61 -9.85
C VAL A 110 -35.70 -9.41 -9.08
N LEU A 111 -34.51 -8.92 -9.43
CA LEU A 111 -33.90 -7.78 -8.73
C LEU A 111 -34.66 -6.47 -8.98
N ASP A 112 -35.29 -6.31 -10.14
CA ASP A 112 -36.04 -5.10 -10.50
C ASP A 112 -37.41 -4.99 -9.80
N ILE A 113 -37.95 -6.12 -9.31
CA ILE A 113 -39.25 -6.18 -8.64
C ILE A 113 -39.16 -6.43 -7.13
N THR A 114 -37.97 -6.77 -6.62
CA THR A 114 -37.79 -7.12 -5.21
C THR A 114 -37.32 -5.93 -4.39
N PHE A 115 -38.05 -5.61 -3.33
CA PHE A 115 -37.65 -4.62 -2.32
C PHE A 115 -37.13 -5.33 -1.07
N PHE A 116 -35.95 -4.91 -0.60
CA PHE A 116 -35.38 -5.37 0.65
C PHE A 116 -35.44 -4.27 1.71
N THR A 117 -35.88 -4.62 2.91
CA THR A 117 -35.91 -3.74 4.08
C THR A 117 -35.13 -4.38 5.22
N ASP A 118 -34.24 -3.64 5.85
CA ASP A 118 -33.54 -4.04 7.06
C ASP A 118 -33.81 -3.09 8.22
N GLU A 119 -33.67 -3.60 9.44
CA GLU A 119 -33.72 -2.78 10.64
C GLU A 119 -32.29 -2.41 11.04
N ALA A 120 -32.05 -1.12 11.24
CA ALA A 120 -30.79 -0.60 11.72
C ALA A 120 -31.00 0.21 13.00
N TRP A 121 -30.13 -0.03 13.99
CA TRP A 121 -30.13 0.71 15.26
C TRP A 121 -29.24 1.94 15.12
N PHE A 122 -29.81 3.12 15.41
CA PHE A 122 -29.08 4.38 15.38
C PHE A 122 -28.92 4.94 16.81
N PRO A 123 -27.75 5.51 17.15
CA PRO A 123 -27.60 6.23 18.41
C PRO A 123 -28.45 7.51 18.40
N LEU A 124 -29.05 7.85 19.55
CA LEU A 124 -29.91 9.04 19.74
C LEU A 124 -29.19 10.36 19.41
N GLU A 125 -27.86 10.39 19.48
CA GLU A 125 -27.03 11.55 19.16
C GLU A 125 -26.87 11.79 17.64
N GLY A 126 -27.40 10.90 16.79
CA GLY A 126 -27.46 11.07 15.34
C GLY A 126 -26.12 10.93 14.60
N TYR A 127 -25.08 10.41 15.27
CA TYR A 127 -23.78 10.22 14.63
C TYR A 127 -23.74 8.91 13.83
N VAL A 128 -23.88 9.01 12.51
CA VAL A 128 -23.65 7.90 11.58
C VAL A 128 -22.29 8.09 10.93
N ASN A 129 -21.40 7.09 11.08
CA ASN A 129 -20.04 7.12 10.55
C ASN A 129 -20.06 7.14 9.01
N SER A 130 -19.82 8.30 8.39
CA SER A 130 -19.93 8.50 6.93
C SER A 130 -18.73 7.99 6.13
N LYS A 131 -18.00 6.99 6.63
CA LYS A 131 -16.74 6.56 5.98
C LYS A 131 -16.92 5.80 4.68
N ASP A 132 -18.13 5.32 4.39
CA ASP A 132 -18.41 4.49 3.22
C ASP A 132 -19.50 5.08 2.31
N GLY A 133 -19.47 6.39 2.03
CA GLY A 133 -20.11 7.00 0.84
C GLY A 133 -21.59 6.72 0.55
N ARG A 134 -22.34 6.07 1.44
CA ARG A 134 -23.72 5.64 1.21
C ARG A 134 -24.61 6.30 2.25
N GLN A 135 -25.36 7.27 1.72
CA GLN A 135 -26.58 7.91 2.22
C GLN A 135 -26.55 8.47 3.65
N LYS A 136 -26.43 9.79 3.71
CA LYS A 136 -26.85 10.62 4.85
C LYS A 136 -28.38 10.56 4.92
N ILE A 137 -28.94 9.65 5.72
CA ILE A 137 -30.36 9.72 6.07
C ILE A 137 -30.51 10.87 7.07
N ARG A 138 -30.95 12.03 6.58
CA ARG A 138 -31.30 13.15 7.44
C ARG A 138 -32.74 12.93 7.89
N MET A 139 -32.92 12.35 9.07
CA MET A 139 -34.23 12.32 9.73
C MET A 139 -34.56 13.76 10.17
N CYS A 140 -35.42 14.44 9.42
CA CYS A 140 -36.10 15.63 9.89
C CYS A 140 -37.32 15.16 10.68
N TYR A 141 -37.32 15.42 11.99
CA TYR A 141 -38.54 15.36 12.81
C TYR A 141 -39.51 16.47 12.39
#